data_AF-A0A151HFZ1-F1
#
_entry.id   AF-A0A151HFZ1-F1
#
_cell.length_a   1.000
_cell.length_b   1.000
_cell.length_c   1.000
_cell.angle_alpha   90.00
_cell.angle_beta   90.00
_cell.angle_gamma   90.00
#
_symmetry.space_group_name_H-M   'P 1'
#
loop_
_entity.id
_entity.type
_entity.pdbx_description
1 polymer ?
#
loop_
_entity_poly.entity_id
_entity_poly.type
_entity_poly.pdbx_seq_one_letter_code
_entity_poly.pdbx_strand_id
1 'polypeptide(L)'
;MNFSTTSSVLTEIITACTAFVRRKIVSGQRLLFGVFLVGTGASENALGFPHISAALPVDEVDVQTILRLQALSRLSEEDFRTQFGDSLSRASPECPPLA
;
A
#
# COMPACT_ATOMS: atom_id res chain seq x y z
N MET A 1 -2.90 18.80 19.70
CA MET A 1 -2.64 17.35 19.60
C MET A 1 -3.35 16.84 18.36
N ASN A 2 -2.64 16.71 17.24
CA ASN A 2 -3.23 16.22 15.98
C ASN A 2 -3.09 14.69 15.97
N PHE A 3 -4.22 14.01 16.10
CA PHE A 3 -4.26 12.55 16.08
C PHE A 3 -3.96 12.01 14.67
N SER A 4 -3.08 11.02 14.64
CA SER A 4 -2.71 10.15 13.51
C SER A 4 -3.95 9.53 12.86
N THR A 5 -4.49 10.20 11.84
CA THR A 5 -5.68 9.78 11.08
C THR A 5 -5.31 8.90 9.88
N THR A 6 -4.05 8.90 9.46
CA THR A 6 -3.54 8.14 8.32
C THR A 6 -3.37 6.66 8.63
N SER A 7 -2.95 6.32 9.87
CA SER A 7 -2.76 4.93 10.30
C SER A 7 -4.08 4.14 10.36
N SER A 8 -5.17 4.78 10.81
CA SER A 8 -6.49 4.12 10.86
C SER A 8 -7.05 3.84 9.47
N VAL A 9 -6.95 4.81 8.55
CA VAL A 9 -7.49 4.66 7.18
C VAL A 9 -6.72 3.61 6.39
N LEU A 10 -5.39 3.58 6.49
CA LEU A 10 -4.59 2.52 5.86
C LEU A 10 -4.98 1.14 6.42
N THR A 11 -5.09 1.02 7.74
CA THR A 11 -5.50 -0.22 8.40
C THR A 11 -6.86 -0.71 7.91
N GLU A 12 -7.83 0.19 7.78
CA GLU A 12 -9.17 -0.12 7.26
C GLU A 12 -9.12 -0.60 5.80
N ILE A 13 -8.38 0.11 4.93
CA ILE A 13 -8.23 -0.26 3.52
C ILE A 13 -7.57 -1.65 3.39
N ILE A 14 -6.46 -1.88 4.09
CA ILE A 14 -5.76 -3.17 4.02
C ILE A 14 -6.60 -4.30 4.61
N THR A 15 -7.39 -4.03 5.66
CA THR A 15 -8.36 -5.00 6.20
C THR A 15 -9.43 -5.36 5.18
N ALA A 16 -9.96 -4.37 4.45
CA ALA A 16 -10.93 -4.60 3.37
C ALA A 16 -10.32 -5.42 2.21
N CYS A 17 -9.08 -5.10 1.81
CA CYS A 17 -8.32 -5.89 0.83
C CYS A 17 -8.12 -7.33 1.30
N THR A 18 -7.77 -7.54 2.56
CA THR A 18 -7.60 -8.88 3.16
C THR A 18 -8.90 -9.69 3.06
N ALA A 19 -10.04 -9.08 3.40
CA ALA A 19 -11.35 -9.73 3.30
C ALA A 19 -11.75 -10.04 1.85
N PHE A 20 -11.39 -9.17 0.90
CA PHE A 20 -11.59 -9.41 -0.53
C PHE A 20 -10.75 -10.61 -1.01
N VAL A 21 -9.44 -10.60 -0.79
CA VAL A 21 -8.52 -11.68 -1.21
C VAL A 21 -8.94 -13.02 -0.60
N ARG A 22 -9.30 -13.03 0.68
CA ARG A 22 -9.80 -14.24 1.36
C ARG A 22 -11.03 -14.84 0.65
N ARG A 23 -11.98 -14.01 0.23
CA ARG A 23 -13.16 -14.47 -0.51
C ARG A 23 -12.79 -15.05 -1.88
N LYS A 24 -11.80 -14.49 -2.56
CA LYS A 24 -11.33 -14.97 -3.86
C LYS A 24 -10.65 -16.32 -3.78
N ILE A 25 -9.85 -16.55 -2.74
CA ILE A 25 -9.23 -17.85 -2.45
C ILE A 25 -10.32 -18.89 -2.16
N VAL A 26 -11.29 -18.58 -1.30
CA VAL A 26 -12.39 -19.49 -0.96
C VAL A 26 -13.24 -19.83 -2.19
N SER A 27 -13.47 -18.87 -3.10
CA SER A 27 -14.22 -19.10 -4.33
C SER A 27 -13.42 -19.82 -5.42
N GLY A 28 -12.15 -20.15 -5.19
CA GLY A 28 -11.26 -20.79 -6.17
C GLY A 28 -10.95 -19.92 -7.40
N GLN A 29 -11.11 -18.59 -7.29
CA GLN A 29 -10.83 -17.68 -8.41
C GLN A 29 -9.34 -17.37 -8.48
N ARG A 30 -8.72 -17.66 -9.63
CA ARG A 30 -7.35 -17.24 -9.92
C ARG A 30 -7.34 -15.74 -10.22
N LEU A 31 -6.69 -14.97 -9.35
CA LEU A 31 -6.60 -13.51 -9.44
C LEU A 31 -5.15 -13.10 -9.23
N LEU A 32 -4.69 -12.13 -10.01
CA LEU A 32 -3.46 -11.40 -9.70
C LEU A 32 -3.79 -10.20 -8.81
N PHE A 33 -3.03 -10.01 -7.73
CA PHE A 33 -3.25 -8.96 -6.75
C PHE A 33 -1.92 -8.35 -6.30
N GLY A 34 -1.88 -7.04 -6.13
CA GLY A 34 -0.74 -6.30 -5.59
C GLY A 34 -1.19 -5.01 -4.91
N VAL A 35 -0.31 -4.39 -4.14
CA VAL A 35 -0.59 -3.15 -3.40
C VAL A 35 0.52 -2.16 -3.67
N PHE A 36 0.13 -0.97 -4.13
CA PHE A 36 1.02 0.15 -4.37
C PHE A 36 0.61 1.32 -3.47
N LEU A 37 1.60 1.93 -2.85
CA LEU A 37 1.45 3.13 -2.04
C LEU A 37 2.00 4.31 -2.85
N VAL A 38 1.26 5.40 -2.88
CA VAL A 38 1.61 6.64 -3.60
C VAL A 38 1.80 7.75 -2.57
N GLY A 39 2.77 8.64 -2.82
CA GLY A 39 3.15 9.71 -1.90
C GLY A 39 4.12 9.24 -0.81
N THR A 40 4.79 8.12 -1.03
CA THR A 40 5.81 7.56 -0.14
C THR A 40 7.13 8.33 -0.29
N GLY A 41 7.91 8.44 0.80
CA GLY A 41 9.26 8.99 0.73
C GLY A 41 10.22 8.07 -0.04
N ALA A 42 9.98 6.76 0.02
CA ALA A 42 10.67 5.75 -0.79
C ALA A 42 10.09 5.64 -2.21
N SER A 43 10.88 5.09 -3.14
CA SER A 43 10.50 4.82 -4.52
C SER A 43 10.90 3.39 -4.90
N GLU A 44 10.10 2.42 -4.44
CA GLU A 44 10.33 1.00 -4.70
C GLU A 44 9.37 0.50 -5.78
N ASN A 45 9.74 0.71 -7.04
CA ASN A 45 9.03 0.14 -8.19
C ASN A 45 9.98 -0.07 -9.38
N ALA A 46 9.64 -1.02 -10.25
CA ALA A 46 10.51 -1.44 -11.36
C ALA A 46 10.80 -0.34 -12.40
N LEU A 47 9.96 0.69 -12.46
CA LEU A 47 10.05 1.78 -13.43
C LEU A 47 10.76 3.02 -12.84
N GLY A 48 11.13 2.98 -11.56
CA GLY A 48 11.79 4.10 -10.89
C GLY A 48 10.91 5.34 -10.75
N PHE A 49 9.58 5.20 -10.81
CA PHE A 49 8.69 6.35 -10.63
C PHE A 49 8.84 6.92 -9.22
N PRO A 50 8.99 8.24 -9.08
CA PRO A 50 9.18 8.85 -7.78
C PRO A 50 7.92 8.68 -6.93
N HIS A 51 8.14 8.42 -5.64
CA HIS A 51 7.10 8.44 -4.61
C HIS A 51 6.03 7.35 -4.74
N ILE A 52 6.38 6.25 -5.41
CA ILE A 52 5.54 5.06 -5.53
C ILE A 52 6.32 3.87 -5.00
N SER A 53 5.74 3.17 -4.01
CA SER A 53 6.34 1.96 -3.44
C SER A 53 5.39 0.77 -3.56
N ALA A 54 5.89 -0.34 -4.07
CA ALA A 54 5.17 -1.61 -4.17
C ALA A 54 5.19 -2.32 -2.81
N ALA A 55 4.19 -2.06 -1.97
CA ALA A 55 4.04 -2.72 -0.67
C ALA A 55 3.81 -4.24 -0.80
N LEU A 56 3.09 -4.66 -1.86
CA LEU A 56 3.00 -6.06 -2.25
C LEU A 56 3.22 -6.18 -3.77
N PRO A 57 4.06 -7.13 -4.24
CA PRO A 57 4.19 -7.41 -5.66
C PRO A 57 2.87 -7.94 -6.26
N VAL A 58 2.73 -7.83 -7.59
CA VAL A 58 1.56 -8.33 -8.31
C VAL A 58 1.77 -9.81 -8.62
N ASP A 59 1.15 -10.68 -7.80
CA ASP A 59 1.26 -12.13 -7.91
C ASP A 59 -0.11 -12.81 -7.81
N GLU A 60 -0.17 -14.12 -8.12
CA GLU A 60 -1.37 -14.93 -7.92
C GLU A 60 -1.72 -15.02 -6.43
N VAL A 61 -2.98 -14.76 -6.10
CA VAL A 61 -3.44 -14.75 -4.70
C VAL A 61 -3.33 -16.11 -4.06
N ASP A 62 -2.69 -16.13 -2.89
CA ASP A 62 -2.52 -17.32 -2.08
C ASP A 62 -2.63 -16.99 -0.57
N VAL A 63 -2.41 -17.99 0.27
CA VAL A 63 -2.43 -17.80 1.72
C VAL A 63 -1.33 -16.84 2.18
N GLN A 64 -0.16 -16.80 1.53
CA GLN A 64 0.92 -15.87 1.86
C GLN A 64 0.51 -14.41 1.60
N THR A 65 -0.30 -14.18 0.57
CA THR A 65 -0.87 -12.86 0.26
C THR A 65 -1.71 -12.34 1.43
N ILE A 66 -2.53 -13.20 2.05
CA ILE A 66 -3.31 -12.83 3.24
C ILE A 66 -2.38 -12.47 4.40
N LEU A 67 -1.33 -13.26 4.65
CA LEU A 67 -0.38 -13.01 5.74
C LEU A 67 0.36 -11.69 5.56
N ARG A 68 0.79 -11.37 4.32
CA ARG A 68 1.44 -10.10 3.98
C ARG A 68 0.51 -8.91 4.19
N LEU A 69 -0.76 -9.02 3.77
CA LEU A 69 -1.74 -7.96 4.02
C LEU A 69 -2.01 -7.76 5.52
N GLN A 70 -2.12 -8.84 6.29
CA GLN A 70 -2.28 -8.74 7.75
C GLN A 70 -1.06 -8.15 8.45
N ALA A 71 0.15 -8.43 7.95
CA ALA A 71 1.36 -7.79 8.46
C ALA A 71 1.35 -6.29 8.15
N LEU A 72 0.99 -5.91 6.91
CA LEU A 72 0.89 -4.52 6.49
C LEU A 72 -0.14 -3.72 7.31
N SER A 73 -1.29 -4.31 7.66
CA SER A 73 -2.31 -3.66 8.49
C SER A 73 -1.93 -3.52 9.96
N ARG A 74 -0.84 -4.15 10.40
CA ARG A 74 -0.37 -4.14 11.79
C ARG A 74 0.92 -3.35 11.97
N LEU A 75 1.47 -2.79 10.89
CA LEU A 75 2.66 -1.96 10.99
C LEU A 75 2.37 -0.76 11.90
N SER A 76 3.32 -0.49 12.79
CA SER A 76 3.34 0.78 13.49
C SER A 76 3.63 1.92 12.51
N GLU A 77 3.30 3.15 12.89
CA GLU A 77 3.63 4.32 12.06
C GLU A 77 5.16 4.44 11.85
N GLU A 78 5.96 4.08 12.85
CA GLU A 78 7.43 4.07 12.77
C GLU A 78 7.94 3.00 11.79
N ASP A 79 7.41 1.78 11.85
CA ASP A 79 7.78 0.70 10.92
C ASP A 79 7.37 1.04 9.49
N PHE A 80 6.19 1.64 9.33
CA PHE A 80 5.70 2.10 8.03
C PHE A 80 6.64 3.16 7.45
N ARG A 81 7.03 4.17 8.24
CA ARG A 81 7.97 5.22 7.79
C ARG A 81 9.37 4.67 7.52
N THR A 82 9.79 3.65 8.27
CA THR A 82 11.08 2.98 8.04
C THR A 82 11.08 2.23 6.72
N GLN A 83 9.98 1.56 6.36
CA GLN A 83 9.86 0.80 5.12
C GLN A 83 9.57 1.67 3.90
N PHE A 84 8.65 2.62 4.02
CA PHE A 84 8.12 3.38 2.88
C PHE A 84 8.55 4.85 2.88
N GLY A 85 9.34 5.29 3.86
CA GLY A 85 9.73 6.68 4.03
C GLY A 85 8.59 7.56 4.57
N ASP A 86 8.92 8.82 4.83
CA ASP A 86 7.95 9.81 5.29
C ASP A 86 6.91 10.11 4.21
N SER A 87 5.65 10.21 4.61
CA SER A 87 4.59 10.69 3.72
C SER A 87 4.95 12.08 3.22
N LEU A 88 4.93 12.26 1.91
CA LEU A 88 5.12 13.58 1.34
C LEU A 88 3.92 14.43 1.77
N SER A 89 4.19 15.50 2.51
CA SER A 89 3.28 16.63 2.56
C SER A 89 2.99 17.00 1.11
N ARG A 90 1.71 17.26 0.76
CA ARG A 90 1.29 17.66 -0.58
C ARG A 90 2.26 18.72 -1.12
N ALA A 91 3.28 18.30 -1.87
CA ALA A 91 4.00 19.17 -2.74
C ALA A 91 2.93 19.69 -3.68
N SER A 92 2.83 21.01 -3.79
CA SER A 92 1.93 21.69 -4.72
C SER A 92 1.86 20.86 -6.01
N PRO A 93 0.67 20.49 -6.51
CA PRO A 93 0.61 19.74 -7.76
C PRO A 93 1.36 20.55 -8.80
N GLU A 94 2.54 20.08 -9.20
CA GLU A 94 3.22 20.59 -10.37
C GLU A 94 2.33 20.16 -11.53
N CYS A 95 1.36 21.00 -11.87
CA CYS A 95 0.73 20.95 -13.17
C CYS A 95 1.87 21.17 -14.17
N PRO A 96 2.27 20.18 -14.98
CA PRO A 96 3.16 20.47 -16.09
C PRO A 96 2.48 21.54 -16.95
N PRO A 97 3.20 22.59 -17.39
CA PRO A 97 2.61 23.59 -18.26
C PRO A 97 2.03 22.87 -19.50
N LEU A 98 0.75 23.12 -19.77
CA LEU A 98 0.13 22.66 -21.02
C LEU A 98 0.89 23.33 -22.17
N ALA A 99 1.51 22.51 -23.01
CA ALA A 99 2.19 22.93 -24.24
C ALA A 99 1.18 23.30 -25.34
#